data_AF-A0A2V7G7A5-F1
#
_entry.id   AF-A0A2V7G7A5-F1
#
_cell.length_a   1.000
_cell.length_b   1.000
_cell.length_c   1.000
_cell.angle_alpha   90.00
_cell.angle_beta   90.00
_cell.angle_gamma   90.00
#
_symmetry.space_group_name_H-M   'P 1'
#
loop_
_entity.id
_entity.type
_entity.pdbx_description
1 polymer ?
#
loop_
_entity_poly.entity_id
_entity_poly.type
_entity_poly.pdbx_seq_one_letter_code
_entity_poly.pdbx_strand_id
1 'polypeptide(L)' 'MDFDSISGSVDTGRIKRYWGTQRVARVCQVTPGTVANWIDQGLLKGHKTPTGRRRVASADLADFLRAHGMAVPA' A
#
# COMPACT_ATOMS: atom_id res chain seq x y z
N MET A 1 5.64 4.65 -27.21
CA MET A 1 6.35 4.23 -25.98
C MET A 1 5.28 4.05 -24.93
N ASP A 2 4.70 2.86 -24.95
CA ASP A 2 3.33 2.60 -24.56
C ASP A 2 3.43 1.68 -23.34
N PHE A 3 3.14 2.22 -22.16
CA PHE A 3 3.24 1.48 -20.90
C PHE A 3 1.83 1.15 -20.41
N ASP A 4 1.12 0.31 -21.15
CA ASP A 4 -0.11 -0.29 -20.66
C ASP A 4 -0.29 -1.70 -21.21
N SER A 5 0.00 -2.69 -20.37
CA SER A 5 -0.65 -4.01 -20.32
C SER A 5 0.32 -5.03 -19.73
N ILE A 6 0.11 -5.41 -18.47
CA ILE A 6 0.01 -6.83 -18.09
C ILE A 6 -1.05 -6.94 -17.00
N SER A 7 -2.26 -7.29 -17.43
CA SER A 7 -3.30 -7.85 -16.57
C SER A 7 -2.98 -9.33 -16.29
N GLY A 8 -3.17 -9.75 -15.04
CA GLY A 8 -3.59 -11.12 -14.70
C GLY A 8 -2.50 -12.17 -14.47
N SER A 9 -2.20 -12.44 -13.20
CA SER A 9 -2.19 -13.83 -12.72
C SER A 9 -2.69 -13.87 -11.27
N VAL A 10 -3.71 -14.70 -11.06
CA VAL A 10 -4.25 -15.08 -9.76
C VAL A 10 -3.55 -16.37 -9.35
N ASP A 11 -2.71 -16.29 -8.31
CA ASP A 11 -2.03 -17.46 -7.75
C ASP A 11 -2.29 -17.54 -6.24
N THR A 12 -2.95 -18.62 -5.91
CA THR A 12 -3.45 -19.08 -4.61
C THR A 12 -2.25 -19.51 -3.74
N GLY A 13 -1.74 -18.61 -2.88
CA GLY A 13 -0.63 -18.93 -1.96
C GLY A 13 0.19 -17.72 -1.51
N ARG A 14 -0.37 -16.91 -0.58
CA ARG A 14 0.23 -15.74 0.12
C ARG A 14 1.50 -15.11 -0.49
N ILE A 15 1.45 -14.67 -1.73
CA ILE A 15 2.46 -13.74 -2.26
C ILE A 15 2.28 -12.42 -1.49
N LYS A 16 3.29 -12.00 -0.71
CA LYS A 16 3.25 -10.73 0.04
C LYS A 16 3.21 -9.56 -0.96
N ARG A 17 2.01 -9.17 -1.37
CA ARG A 17 1.78 -8.03 -2.27
C ARG A 17 2.13 -6.75 -1.53
N TYR A 18 3.13 -6.01 -2.03
CA TYR A 18 3.53 -4.71 -1.50
C TYR A 18 2.89 -3.56 -2.28
N TRP A 19 2.29 -2.63 -1.55
CA TRP A 19 1.62 -1.45 -2.05
C TRP A 19 2.53 -0.25 -1.92
N GLY A 20 2.60 0.57 -2.97
CA GLY A 20 3.24 1.88 -2.92
C GLY A 20 2.30 2.93 -2.34
N THR A 21 2.85 4.03 -1.84
CA THR A 21 2.08 5.14 -1.23
C THR A 21 0.97 5.67 -2.14
N GLN A 22 1.20 5.74 -3.46
CA GLN A 22 0.18 6.17 -4.43
C GLN A 22 -1.04 5.25 -4.48
N ARG A 23 -0.84 3.94 -4.37
CA ARG A 23 -1.93 2.96 -4.42
C ARG A 23 -2.71 2.95 -3.10
N VAL A 24 -1.98 3.03 -1.99
CA VAL A 24 -2.57 3.17 -0.65
C VAL A 24 -3.39 4.46 -0.55
N ALA A 25 -2.85 5.58 -1.04
CA ALA A 25 -3.52 6.88 -1.06
C ALA A 25 -4.87 6.82 -1.78
N ARG A 26 -4.94 6.14 -2.95
CA ARG A 26 -6.20 5.93 -3.66
C ARG A 26 -7.20 5.08 -2.89
N VAL A 27 -6.76 4.05 -2.18
CA VAL A 27 -7.64 3.22 -1.35
C VAL A 27 -8.20 4.00 -0.17
N CYS A 28 -7.33 4.72 0.54
CA CYS A 28 -7.73 5.47 1.72
C CYS A 28 -8.34 6.85 1.40
N GLN A 29 -8.41 7.23 0.12
CA GLN A 29 -8.85 8.56 -0.34
C GLN A 29 -8.08 9.71 0.34
N VAL A 30 -6.77 9.51 0.58
CA VAL A 30 -5.88 10.50 1.17
C VAL A 30 -4.77 10.89 0.20
N THR A 31 -3.98 11.90 0.54
CA THR A 31 -2.81 12.25 -0.28
C THR A 31 -1.68 11.24 -0.08
N PRO A 32 -0.85 10.98 -1.11
CA PRO A 32 0.35 10.14 -0.98
C PRO A 32 1.34 10.66 0.05
N GLY A 33 1.36 11.98 0.30
CA GLY A 33 2.15 12.62 1.36
C GLY A 33 1.68 12.23 2.75
N THR A 34 0.36 12.14 2.96
CA THR A 34 -0.24 11.63 4.20
C THR A 34 0.17 10.18 4.46
N VAL A 35 0.13 9.32 3.44
CA VAL A 35 0.58 7.92 3.58
C VAL A 35 2.08 7.84 3.87
N ALA A 36 2.89 8.66 3.20
CA ALA A 36 4.33 8.72 3.48
C ALA A 36 4.60 9.14 4.93
N ASN A 37 3.89 10.15 5.41
CA ASN A 37 3.98 10.62 6.79
C ASN A 37 3.57 9.54 7.79
N TRP A 38 2.50 8.77 7.53
CA TRP A 38 2.14 7.63 8.38
C TRP A 38 3.24 6.57 8.45
N ILE A 39 3.94 6.31 7.35
CA ILE A 39 5.06 5.36 7.33
C ILE A 39 6.28 5.91 8.06
N ASP A 40 6.60 7.18 7.84
CA ASP A 40 7.75 7.85 8.48
C ASP A 40 7.55 8.00 10.00
N GLN A 41 6.31 8.21 10.45
CA GLN A 41 5.92 8.26 11.86
C GLN A 41 5.75 6.86 12.49
N GLY A 42 5.79 5.78 11.70
CA GLY A 42 5.58 4.42 12.17
C GLY A 42 4.12 4.05 12.48
N LEU A 43 3.16 4.92 12.15
CA LEU A 43 1.72 4.65 12.26
C LEU A 43 1.29 3.54 11.29
N LEU A 44 1.82 3.56 10.07
CA LEU A 44 1.62 2.52 9.07
C LEU A 44 2.91 1.72 8.89
N LYS A 45 2.85 0.41 9.15
CA LYS A 45 4.00 -0.49 8.98
C LYS A 45 4.39 -0.61 7.51
N GLY A 46 5.35 0.23 7.12
CA GLY A 46 5.95 0.24 5.79
C GLY A 46 7.48 0.28 5.89
N HIS A 47 8.14 -0.14 4.81
CA HIS A 47 9.58 -0.02 4.67
C HIS A 47 9.95 0.93 3.55
N LYS A 48 11.13 1.55 3.69
CA LYS A 48 11.74 2.38 2.66
C LYS A 48 12.64 1.51 1.80
N THR A 49 12.45 1.54 0.48
CA THR A 49 13.36 0.90 -0.46
C THR A 49 14.66 1.71 -0.56
N PRO A 50 15.78 1.10 -1.00
CA PRO A 50 17.04 1.82 -1.20
C PRO A 50 16.90 3.04 -2.11
N THR A 51 15.97 2.99 -3.06
CA THR A 51 15.62 4.09 -3.98
C THR A 51 14.76 5.20 -3.35
N GLY A 52 14.47 5.14 -2.05
CA GLY A 52 13.71 6.17 -1.32
C GLY A 52 12.19 6.06 -1.43
N ARG A 53 11.66 5.07 -2.17
CA ARG A 53 10.21 4.81 -2.25
C ARG A 53 9.75 4.08 -0.99
N ARG A 54 8.47 4.23 -0.65
CA ARG A 54 7.85 3.57 0.52
C ARG A 54 6.91 2.45 0.06
N ARG A 55 6.99 1.31 0.73
CA ARG A 55 6.25 0.08 0.43
C ARG A 55 5.59 -0.45 1.70
N VAL A 56 4.32 -0.82 1.60
CA VAL A 56 3.50 -1.35 2.69
C VAL A 56 3.01 -2.74 2.30
N ALA A 57 3.09 -3.72 3.18
CA ALA A 57 2.54 -5.04 2.85
C ALA A 57 0.99 -4.99 2.89
N SER A 58 0.34 -5.81 2.07
CA SER A 58 -1.14 -5.87 2.05
C SER A 58 -1.73 -6.22 3.43
N ALA A 59 -1.05 -7.08 4.20
CA ALA A 59 -1.49 -7.46 5.54
C ALA A 59 -1.42 -6.26 6.50
N ASP A 60 -0.26 -5.61 6.58
CA ASP A 60 -0.07 -4.42 7.42
C ASP A 60 -1.04 -3.28 7.07
N LEU A 61 -1.33 -3.09 5.77
CA LEU A 61 -2.33 -2.12 5.34
C LEU A 61 -3.74 -2.51 5.81
N ALA A 62 -4.13 -3.78 5.69
CA ALA A 62 -5.43 -4.25 6.14
C ALA A 62 -5.59 -4.13 7.66
N ASP A 63 -4.55 -4.47 8.43
CA ASP A 63 -4.53 -4.27 9.89
C ASP A 63 -4.65 -2.79 10.27
N PHE A 64 -3.92 -1.91 9.59
CA PHE A 64 -4.03 -0.46 9.79
C PHE A 64 -5.44 0.07 9.49
N LEU A 65 -6.02 -0.33 8.35
CA LEU A 65 -7.38 0.08 7.98
C LEU A 65 -8.42 -0.39 9.01
N ARG A 66 -8.32 -1.63 9.50
CA ARG A 66 -9.19 -2.17 10.55
C ARG A 66 -9.00 -1.44 11.88
N ALA A 67 -7.76 -1.18 12.30
CA ALA A 67 -7.46 -0.49 13.54
C ALA A 67 -7.99 0.96 13.56
N HIS A 68 -8.01 1.62 12.40
CA HIS A 68 -8.52 2.98 12.25
C HIS A 68 -10.01 3.06 11.86
N GLY A 69 -10.72 1.93 11.72
CA GLY A 69 -12.13 1.90 11.32
C GLY A 69 -12.38 2.43 9.90
N MET A 70 -11.35 2.43 9.04
CA MET A 70 -11.45 2.91 7.66
C MET A 70 -12.00 1.80 6.76
N ALA A 71 -12.81 2.18 5.76
CA ALA A 71 -13.38 1.23 4.80
C ALA A 71 -12.26 0.54 4.02
N VAL A 72 -12.11 -0.77 4.22
CA VAL A 72 -11.31 -1.63 3.35
C VAL A 72 -12.16 -1.86 2.10
N PRO A 73 -11.75 -1.40 0.90
CA PRO A 73 -12.49 -1.73 -0.31
C PRO A 73 -12.46 -3.25 -0.48
N ALA A 74 -13.66 -3.85 -0.51
CA ALA A 74 -13.89 -5.27 -0.72
C ALA A 74 -13.45 -5.72 -2.13
#